data_AF-A0A6L7X5R5-F1
#
_entry.id   AF-A0A6L7X5R5-F1
#
_cell.length_a   1.000
_cell.length_b   1.000
_cell.length_c   1.000
_cell.angle_alpha   90.00
_cell.angle_beta   90.00
_cell.angle_gamma   90.00
#
_symmetry.space_group_name_H-M   'P 1'
#
loop_
_entity.id
_entity.type
_entity.pdbx_description
1 polymer ?
#
loop_
_entity_poly.entity_id
_entity_poly.type
_entity_poly.pdbx_seq_one_letter_code
_entity_poly.pdbx_strand_id
1 'polypeptide(L)'
;MTCVFSYVARFTIWSTGPNRTVSPGNTCVRRSPVPTLTMVRARPFRIPRHRRLTMTALLPRTGVLALALAAGPVACQTVGGTGGRAVRPGAPGEPSRVVDAEEARRSLIPRVTQADVRFMQGMIAHHAQAITLSALVPERAESEAVRLVAERIGRSQGDEIALMERWLAEHGQEIPDSALGYRLPSQG
;
A
#
# COMPACT_ATOMS: atom_id res chain seq x y z
N MET A 1 9.81 -28.87 -36.91
CA MET A 1 9.11 -27.68 -37.46
C MET A 1 7.76 -27.66 -36.75
N THR A 2 7.46 -26.76 -35.82
CA THR A 2 7.57 -25.30 -35.81
C THR A 2 7.98 -24.78 -34.43
N CYS A 3 8.75 -23.68 -34.41
CA CYS A 3 9.28 -23.00 -33.23
C CYS A 3 8.18 -22.37 -32.37
N VAL A 4 8.22 -22.62 -31.07
CA VAL A 4 7.57 -21.77 -30.06
C VAL A 4 8.52 -20.59 -29.83
N PHE A 5 8.07 -19.39 -30.20
CA PHE A 5 8.75 -18.13 -29.87
C PHE A 5 8.74 -17.95 -28.35
N SER A 6 9.89 -18.18 -27.72
CA SER A 6 10.13 -17.80 -26.32
C SER A 6 10.19 -16.28 -26.21
N TYR A 7 9.10 -15.64 -25.78
CA TYR A 7 9.14 -14.27 -25.30
C TYR A 7 9.50 -14.28 -23.81
N VAL A 8 10.80 -14.39 -23.51
CA VAL A 8 11.30 -14.07 -22.17
C VAL A 8 11.39 -12.55 -22.10
N ALA A 9 10.34 -11.92 -21.57
CA ALA A 9 10.39 -10.51 -21.19
C ALA A 9 11.46 -10.36 -20.10
N ARG A 10 12.57 -9.75 -20.49
CA ARG A 10 13.73 -9.44 -19.65
C ARG A 10 13.31 -8.45 -18.58
N PHE A 11 13.07 -8.94 -17.36
CA PHE A 11 12.98 -8.11 -16.16
C PHE A 11 14.35 -7.48 -15.91
N THR A 12 14.59 -6.31 -16.49
CA THR A 12 15.73 -5.47 -16.15
C THR A 12 15.45 -4.87 -14.78
N ILE A 13 15.97 -5.52 -13.75
CA ILE A 13 16.07 -4.97 -12.40
C ILE A 13 16.70 -3.58 -12.49
N TRP A 14 16.00 -2.60 -11.94
CA TRP A 14 16.47 -1.24 -11.71
C TRP A 14 17.75 -1.28 -10.85
N SER A 15 18.89 -1.21 -11.52
CA SER A 15 20.22 -1.08 -10.95
C SER A 15 21.11 -0.44 -12.01
N THR A 16 21.08 0.89 -12.09
CA THR A 16 22.09 1.66 -12.81
C THR A 16 23.33 1.76 -11.92
N GLY A 17 24.25 0.81 -12.08
CA GLY A 17 25.63 0.93 -11.62
C GLY A 17 26.55 0.62 -12.80
N PRO A 18 27.54 1.49 -13.14
CA PRO A 18 28.42 1.22 -14.26
C PRO A 18 29.44 0.17 -13.84
N ASN A 19 29.72 -0.75 -14.76
CA ASN A 19 30.87 -1.65 -14.76
C ASN A 19 30.73 -2.97 -13.97
N ARG A 20 30.10 -3.98 -14.59
CA ARG A 20 30.55 -5.37 -14.45
C ARG A 20 30.73 -5.98 -15.83
N THR A 21 31.97 -5.99 -16.30
CA THR A 21 32.43 -6.90 -17.35
C THR A 21 32.36 -8.33 -16.81
N VAL A 22 31.53 -9.18 -17.42
CA VAL A 22 31.48 -10.61 -17.12
C VAL A 22 32.51 -11.32 -17.99
N SER A 23 33.62 -11.78 -17.39
CA SER A 23 34.57 -12.69 -18.04
C SER A 23 34.05 -14.13 -17.96
N PRO A 24 34.13 -14.94 -19.05
CA PRO A 24 33.80 -16.35 -19.01
C PRO A 24 34.98 -17.13 -18.41
N GLY A 25 34.93 -17.37 -17.11
CA GLY A 25 35.96 -18.10 -16.37
C GLY A 25 35.36 -19.23 -15.54
N ASN A 26 35.64 -20.46 -15.95
CA ASN A 26 35.21 -21.71 -15.34
C ASN A 26 35.68 -21.78 -13.88
N THR A 27 34.83 -21.41 -12.93
CA THR A 27 35.10 -21.55 -11.50
C THR A 27 34.18 -22.61 -10.92
N CYS A 28 34.77 -23.77 -10.62
CA CYS A 28 34.13 -24.86 -9.91
C CYS A 28 33.80 -24.40 -8.48
N VAL A 29 32.54 -24.06 -8.20
CA VAL A 29 32.09 -23.72 -6.86
C VAL A 29 32.02 -25.01 -6.03
N ARG A 30 32.96 -25.15 -5.09
CA ARG A 30 32.97 -26.22 -4.09
C ARG A 30 31.67 -26.13 -3.28
N ARG A 31 30.80 -27.14 -3.38
CA ARG A 31 29.58 -27.23 -2.57
C ARG A 31 29.97 -27.43 -1.10
N SER A 32 29.65 -26.45 -0.25
CA SER A 32 29.67 -26.63 1.20
C SER A 32 28.51 -27.54 1.63
N PRO A 33 28.71 -28.41 2.65
CA PRO A 33 27.63 -29.25 3.16
C PRO A 33 26.51 -28.38 3.76
N VAL A 34 25.27 -28.74 3.44
CA VAL A 34 24.07 -28.08 3.95
C VAL A 34 23.93 -28.40 5.44
N PRO A 35 23.77 -27.42 6.34
CA PRO A 35 23.54 -27.71 7.74
C PRO A 35 22.18 -28.38 7.93
N THR A 36 22.15 -29.49 8.65
CA THR A 36 20.93 -30.17 9.07
C THR A 36 20.13 -29.25 9.98
N LEU A 37 18.97 -28.78 9.51
CA LEU A 37 18.02 -28.00 10.30
C LEU A 37 17.34 -28.90 11.33
N THR A 38 17.75 -28.77 12.60
CA THR A 38 16.98 -29.31 13.72
C THR A 38 15.69 -28.50 13.84
N MET A 39 14.54 -29.16 13.59
CA MET A 39 13.22 -28.54 13.71
C MET A 39 12.94 -28.23 15.19
N VAL A 40 13.08 -26.96 15.60
CA VAL A 40 12.61 -26.48 16.90
C VAL A 40 11.09 -26.42 16.85
N ARG A 41 10.43 -27.28 17.62
CA ARG A 41 8.96 -27.34 17.73
C ARG A 41 8.42 -26.00 18.24
N ALA A 42 7.74 -25.26 17.38
CA ALA A 42 7.08 -24.01 17.75
C ALA A 42 6.02 -24.28 18.84
N ARG A 43 6.04 -23.47 19.90
CA ARG A 43 5.01 -23.51 20.94
C ARG A 43 3.71 -22.91 20.38
N PRO A 44 2.53 -23.47 20.72
CA PRO A 44 1.27 -22.95 20.23
C PRO A 44 1.06 -21.51 20.72
N PHE A 45 0.88 -20.59 19.77
CA PHE A 45 0.53 -19.21 20.03
C PHE A 45 -0.90 -19.16 20.61
N ARG A 46 -1.01 -18.80 21.88
CA ARG A 46 -2.31 -18.75 22.59
C ARG A 46 -2.87 -17.32 22.45
N ILE A 47 -3.87 -17.15 21.59
CA ILE A 47 -4.58 -15.88 21.41
C ILE A 47 -5.38 -15.58 22.69
N PRO A 48 -5.12 -14.46 23.40
CA PRO A 48 -5.93 -14.08 24.56
C PRO A 48 -7.34 -13.67 24.11
N ARG A 49 -8.37 -14.32 24.68
CA ARG A 49 -9.77 -13.96 24.44
C ARG A 49 -10.04 -12.58 25.03
N HIS A 50 -10.48 -11.64 24.19
CA HIS A 50 -10.89 -10.30 24.63
C HIS A 50 -12.02 -10.41 25.66
N ARG A 51 -11.75 -9.96 26.89
CA ARG A 51 -12.80 -9.77 27.92
C ARG A 51 -13.77 -8.72 27.39
N ARG A 52 -15.01 -9.11 27.13
CA ARG A 52 -16.11 -8.17 26.87
C ARG A 52 -16.37 -7.38 28.15
N LEU A 53 -15.93 -6.13 28.18
CA LEU A 53 -16.33 -5.17 29.20
C LEU A 53 -17.76 -4.74 28.88
N THR A 54 -18.73 -5.27 29.62
CA THR A 54 -20.12 -4.79 29.61
C THR A 54 -20.17 -3.45 30.31
N MET A 55 -20.38 -2.38 29.53
CA MET A 55 -20.48 -1.01 30.01
C MET A 55 -21.90 -0.78 30.56
N THR A 56 -22.07 -0.86 31.88
CA THR A 56 -23.32 -0.51 32.55
C THR A 56 -23.45 1.01 32.65
N ALA A 57 -24.47 1.57 32.01
CA ALA A 57 -24.79 2.99 32.06
C ALA A 57 -25.44 3.34 33.42
N LEU A 58 -24.76 4.13 34.25
CA LEU A 58 -25.37 4.83 35.38
C LEU A 58 -25.87 6.21 34.90
N LEU A 59 -27.18 6.43 34.93
CA LEU A 59 -27.76 7.77 34.79
C LEU A 59 -27.79 8.45 36.18
N PRO A 60 -27.11 9.58 36.41
CA PRO A 60 -27.26 10.33 37.64
C PRO A 60 -28.54 11.18 37.62
N ARG A 61 -29.31 11.06 38.70
CA ARG A 61 -30.48 11.86 39.03
C ARG A 61 -30.12 13.35 39.15
N THR A 62 -31.01 14.17 38.59
CA THR A 62 -31.03 15.63 38.61
C THR A 62 -31.03 16.20 40.04
N GLY A 63 -29.99 16.97 40.37
CA GLY A 63 -29.96 17.87 41.52
C GLY A 63 -29.65 19.29 41.03
N VAL A 64 -30.66 20.14 40.98
CA VAL A 64 -30.54 21.56 40.64
C VAL A 64 -30.01 22.29 41.88
N LEU A 65 -28.77 22.79 41.81
CA LEU A 65 -28.25 23.78 42.76
C LEU A 65 -27.84 25.01 41.95
N ALA A 66 -28.67 26.04 42.03
CA ALA A 66 -28.42 27.34 41.42
C ALA A 66 -27.32 28.07 42.21
N LEU A 67 -26.13 28.19 41.60
CA LEU A 67 -25.08 29.09 42.06
C LEU A 67 -24.90 30.18 41.00
N ALA A 68 -25.54 31.32 41.22
CA ALA A 68 -25.31 32.53 40.46
C ALA A 68 -24.00 33.18 40.92
N LEU A 69 -22.95 33.07 40.11
CA LEU A 69 -21.76 33.93 40.19
C LEU A 69 -21.29 34.30 38.78
N ALA A 70 -21.47 35.57 38.44
CA ALA A 70 -20.77 36.37 37.44
C ALA A 70 -20.47 35.70 36.09
N ALA A 71 -21.46 35.71 35.20
CA ALA A 71 -21.22 35.66 33.76
C ALA A 71 -20.60 37.00 33.30
N GLY A 72 -19.29 37.16 33.51
CA GLY A 72 -18.52 37.99 32.60
C GLY A 72 -18.50 37.28 31.24
N PRO A 73 -18.67 37.97 30.10
CA PRO A 73 -18.43 37.32 28.83
C PRO A 73 -16.96 36.91 28.84
N VAL A 74 -16.70 35.60 28.91
CA VAL A 74 -15.46 35.07 28.36
C VAL A 74 -15.60 35.33 26.87
N ALA A 75 -15.17 36.51 26.44
CA ALA A 75 -14.81 36.71 25.07
C ALA A 75 -13.79 35.59 24.79
N CYS A 76 -14.20 34.60 24.00
CA CYS A 76 -13.25 33.78 23.29
C CYS A 76 -12.46 34.78 22.49
N GLN A 77 -11.29 35.16 23.00
CA GLN A 77 -10.38 36.00 22.27
C GLN A 77 -10.02 35.16 21.07
N THR A 78 -10.69 35.43 19.94
CA THR A 78 -10.11 35.15 18.65
C THR A 78 -8.80 35.92 18.69
N VAL A 79 -7.71 35.24 19.02
CA VAL A 79 -6.37 35.78 18.87
C VAL A 79 -6.28 36.11 17.39
N GLY A 80 -6.53 37.39 17.09
CA GLY A 80 -6.38 37.94 15.77
C GLY A 80 -4.93 37.76 15.38
N GLY A 81 -4.70 36.95 14.35
CA GLY A 81 -3.47 36.98 13.57
C GLY A 81 -2.20 36.58 14.31
N THR A 82 -2.07 35.31 14.69
CA THR A 82 -0.82 34.60 14.39
C THR A 82 -1.20 33.40 13.53
N GLY A 83 -0.94 33.49 12.23
CA GLY A 83 -1.25 32.41 11.29
C GLY A 83 -0.67 31.10 11.84
N GLY A 84 -1.51 30.07 11.94
CA GLY A 84 -1.12 28.77 12.52
C GLY A 84 0.20 28.29 11.93
N ARG A 85 1.21 28.09 12.77
CA ARG A 85 2.53 27.64 12.33
C ARG A 85 2.51 26.12 12.26
N ALA A 86 2.85 25.56 11.11
CA ALA A 86 2.99 24.12 10.91
C ALA A 86 4.46 23.76 10.73
N VAL A 87 4.88 22.60 11.22
CA VAL A 87 6.22 22.08 10.96
C VAL A 87 6.15 21.18 9.75
N ARG A 88 6.95 21.48 8.71
CA ARG A 88 7.14 20.60 7.56
C ARG A 88 8.45 19.83 7.75
N PRO A 89 8.40 18.49 7.81
CA PRO A 89 9.61 17.68 7.70
C PRO A 89 10.35 17.94 6.39
N GLY A 90 11.68 18.03 6.43
CA GLY A 90 12.52 18.06 5.23
C GLY A 90 12.53 16.71 4.50
N ALA A 91 13.20 16.64 3.35
CA ALA A 91 13.51 15.35 2.74
C ALA A 91 14.40 14.50 3.68
N PRO A 92 14.53 13.18 3.46
CA PRO A 92 15.45 12.36 4.23
C PRO A 92 16.87 12.97 4.24
N GLY A 93 17.35 13.37 5.42
CA GLY A 93 18.66 14.02 5.59
C GLY A 93 18.63 15.56 5.66
N GLU A 94 17.48 16.19 5.45
CA GLU A 94 17.32 17.65 5.55
C GLU A 94 16.63 18.08 6.86
N PRO A 95 16.96 19.27 7.41
CA PRO A 95 16.31 19.78 8.61
C PRO A 95 14.85 20.15 8.36
N SER A 96 14.01 20.00 9.38
CA SER A 96 12.61 20.45 9.33
C SER A 96 12.50 21.97 9.36
N ARG A 97 11.49 22.53 8.70
CA ARG A 97 11.23 23.98 8.69
C ARG A 97 9.83 24.32 9.17
N VAL A 98 9.68 25.50 9.78
CA VAL A 98 8.37 26.02 10.20
C VAL A 98 7.77 26.83 9.05
N VAL A 99 6.58 26.45 8.62
CA VAL A 99 5.82 27.10 7.53
C VAL A 99 4.59 27.80 8.11
N ASP A 100 4.12 28.85 7.44
CA ASP A 100 2.86 29.50 7.81
C ASP A 100 1.64 28.65 7.42
N ALA A 101 0.47 29.01 7.93
CA ALA A 101 -0.78 28.28 7.70
C ALA A 101 -1.18 28.21 6.23
N GLU A 102 -0.83 29.23 5.44
CA GLU A 102 -1.21 29.33 4.03
C GLU A 102 -0.33 28.42 3.16
N GLU A 103 0.98 28.42 3.40
CA GLU A 103 1.93 27.49 2.76
C GLU A 103 1.63 26.04 3.15
N ALA A 104 1.31 25.80 4.43
CA ALA A 104 0.87 24.50 4.91
C ALA A 104 -0.37 24.03 4.13
N ARG A 105 -1.41 24.88 4.03
CA ARG A 105 -2.64 24.56 3.30
C ARG A 105 -2.39 24.29 1.81
N ARG A 106 -1.56 25.10 1.15
CA ARG A 106 -1.19 24.89 -0.27
C ARG A 106 -0.48 23.55 -0.51
N SER A 107 0.15 22.98 0.51
CA SER A 107 0.87 21.71 0.41
C SER A 107 0.01 20.50 0.73
N LEU A 108 -1.18 20.70 1.28
CA LEU A 108 -2.18 19.65 1.47
C LEU A 108 -2.87 19.27 0.16
N ILE A 109 -2.78 20.10 -0.88
CA ILE A 109 -3.30 19.79 -2.21
C ILE A 109 -2.25 18.93 -2.92
N PRO A 110 -2.45 17.61 -3.05
CA PRO A 110 -1.50 16.74 -3.73
C PRO A 110 -1.46 17.16 -5.20
N ARG A 111 -0.26 17.42 -5.71
CA ARG A 111 -0.07 17.65 -7.14
C ARG A 111 0.29 16.32 -7.78
N VAL A 112 -0.34 16.00 -8.90
CA VAL A 112 0.07 14.85 -9.68
C VAL A 112 1.48 15.08 -10.20
N THR A 113 2.37 14.16 -9.87
CA THR A 113 3.76 14.14 -10.32
C THR A 113 3.96 13.05 -11.36
N GLN A 114 5.02 13.18 -12.16
CA GLN A 114 5.43 12.12 -13.10
C GLN A 114 5.83 10.82 -12.37
N ALA A 115 6.20 10.89 -11.09
CA ALA A 115 6.46 9.70 -10.29
C ALA A 115 5.16 8.95 -9.98
N ASP A 116 4.07 9.66 -9.68
CA ASP A 116 2.75 9.08 -9.46
C ASP A 116 2.25 8.38 -10.72
N VAL A 117 2.38 9.02 -11.88
CA VAL A 117 1.99 8.43 -13.17
C VAL A 117 2.73 7.11 -13.42
N ARG A 118 4.06 7.11 -13.30
CA ARG A 118 4.87 5.89 -13.48
C ARG A 118 4.55 4.81 -12.46
N PHE A 119 4.28 5.21 -11.20
CA PHE A 119 3.87 4.27 -10.16
C PHE A 119 2.56 3.58 -10.55
N MET A 120 1.53 4.34 -10.94
CA MET A 120 0.23 3.80 -11.33
C MET A 120 0.34 2.89 -12.56
N GLN A 121 1.07 3.32 -13.59
CA GLN A 121 1.31 2.52 -14.79
C GLN A 121 2.05 1.20 -14.49
N GLY A 122 3.09 1.27 -13.63
CA GLY A 122 3.83 0.07 -13.21
C GLY A 122 3.01 -0.87 -12.34
N MET A 123 2.18 -0.33 -11.44
CA MET A 123 1.33 -1.13 -10.56
C MET A 123 0.20 -1.83 -11.30
N ILE A 124 -0.33 -1.25 -12.39
CA ILE A 124 -1.28 -1.95 -13.28
C ILE A 124 -0.65 -3.24 -13.82
N ALA A 125 0.57 -3.18 -14.36
CA ALA A 125 1.26 -4.35 -14.88
C ALA A 125 1.59 -5.38 -13.78
N HIS A 126 2.02 -4.92 -12.60
CA HIS A 126 2.30 -5.77 -11.46
C HIS A 126 1.05 -6.53 -10.97
N HIS A 127 -0.08 -5.84 -10.85
CA HIS A 127 -1.35 -6.45 -10.46
C HIS A 127 -1.85 -7.44 -11.49
N ALA A 128 -1.70 -7.12 -12.78
CA ALA A 128 -2.08 -8.02 -13.85
C ALA A 128 -1.31 -9.34 -13.76
N GLN A 129 0.00 -9.31 -13.46
CA GLN A 129 0.80 -10.51 -13.20
C GLN A 129 0.25 -11.35 -12.03
N ALA A 130 -0.16 -10.70 -10.93
CA ALA A 130 -0.75 -11.39 -9.78
C ALA A 130 -2.07 -12.08 -10.12
N ILE A 131 -2.90 -11.47 -10.96
CA ILE A 131 -4.13 -12.07 -11.47
C ILE A 131 -3.81 -13.29 -12.33
N THR A 132 -2.83 -13.23 -13.22
CA THR A 132 -2.40 -14.40 -14.03
C THR A 132 -2.02 -15.57 -13.15
N LEU A 133 -1.20 -15.34 -12.12
CA LEU A 133 -0.77 -16.41 -11.22
C LEU A 133 -1.93 -16.99 -10.42
N SER A 134 -2.86 -16.13 -9.99
CA SER A 134 -4.06 -16.54 -9.25
C SER A 134 -5.01 -17.38 -10.12
N ALA A 135 -5.10 -17.07 -11.42
CA ALA A 135 -5.93 -17.82 -12.37
C ALA A 135 -5.45 -19.27 -12.61
N LEU A 136 -4.18 -19.58 -12.30
CA LEU A 136 -3.64 -20.94 -12.40
C LEU A 136 -4.01 -21.84 -11.21
N VAL A 137 -4.45 -21.24 -10.10
CA VAL A 137 -4.67 -21.95 -8.83
C VAL A 137 -5.81 -22.96 -8.88
N PRO A 138 -6.99 -22.68 -9.49
CA PRO A 138 -8.10 -23.64 -9.52
C PRO A 138 -7.76 -25.00 -10.14
N GLU A 139 -6.78 -25.04 -11.06
CA GLU A 139 -6.33 -26.25 -11.74
C GLU A 139 -5.12 -26.91 -11.06
N ARG A 140 -4.43 -26.20 -10.16
CA ARG A 140 -3.13 -26.63 -9.62
C ARG A 140 -3.09 -26.83 -8.10
N ALA A 141 -4.06 -26.30 -7.38
CA ALA A 141 -4.11 -26.37 -5.92
C ALA A 141 -5.20 -27.33 -5.42
N GLU A 142 -4.78 -28.30 -4.61
CA GLU A 142 -5.66 -29.23 -3.88
C GLU A 142 -6.33 -28.58 -2.66
N SER A 143 -5.72 -27.53 -2.10
CA SER A 143 -6.20 -26.88 -0.88
C SER A 143 -7.29 -25.85 -1.17
N GLU A 144 -8.48 -26.06 -0.61
CA GLU A 144 -9.59 -25.10 -0.70
C GLU A 144 -9.22 -23.73 -0.12
N ALA A 145 -8.45 -23.70 0.97
CA ALA A 145 -7.97 -22.45 1.55
C ALA A 145 -7.11 -21.64 0.56
N VAL A 146 -6.29 -22.32 -0.25
CA VAL A 146 -5.45 -21.67 -1.27
C VAL A 146 -6.30 -21.16 -2.44
N ARG A 147 -7.32 -21.93 -2.86
CA ARG A 147 -8.27 -21.51 -3.90
C ARG A 147 -9.01 -20.22 -3.50
N LEU A 148 -9.49 -20.15 -2.26
CA LEU A 148 -10.18 -18.96 -1.73
C LEU A 148 -9.26 -17.73 -1.68
N VAL A 149 -7.99 -17.91 -1.29
CA VAL A 149 -7.01 -16.80 -1.31
C VAL A 149 -6.78 -16.31 -2.73
N ALA A 150 -6.60 -17.21 -3.70
CA ALA A 150 -6.38 -16.85 -5.10
C ALA A 150 -7.58 -16.11 -5.70
N GLU A 151 -8.80 -16.56 -5.40
CA GLU A 151 -10.02 -15.87 -5.83
C GLU A 151 -10.08 -14.45 -5.28
N ARG A 152 -9.76 -14.27 -4.00
CA ARG A 152 -9.75 -12.95 -3.35
C ARG A 152 -8.70 -12.02 -3.96
N ILE A 153 -7.50 -12.55 -4.25
CA ILE A 153 -6.44 -11.80 -4.93
C ILE A 153 -6.92 -11.38 -6.33
N GLY A 154 -7.47 -12.31 -7.12
CA GLY A 154 -7.96 -12.01 -8.46
C GLY A 154 -8.97 -10.87 -8.47
N ARG A 155 -9.92 -10.88 -7.53
CA ARG A 155 -10.92 -9.82 -7.38
C ARG A 155 -10.32 -8.49 -6.92
N SER A 156 -9.58 -8.49 -5.80
CA SER A 156 -9.08 -7.24 -5.23
C SER A 156 -8.08 -6.54 -6.15
N GLN A 157 -7.19 -7.30 -6.80
CA GLN A 157 -6.22 -6.73 -7.73
C GLN A 157 -6.89 -6.19 -8.99
N GLY A 158 -7.98 -6.81 -9.45
CA GLY A 158 -8.79 -6.31 -10.57
C GLY A 158 -9.46 -4.98 -10.26
N ASP A 159 -10.04 -4.85 -9.06
CA ASP A 159 -10.66 -3.59 -8.60
C ASP A 159 -9.61 -2.47 -8.47
N GLU A 160 -8.41 -2.78 -7.97
CA GLU A 160 -7.31 -1.84 -7.86
C GLU A 160 -6.78 -1.40 -9.24
N ILE A 161 -6.69 -2.31 -10.22
CA ILE A 161 -6.39 -1.94 -11.62
C ILE A 161 -7.42 -0.93 -12.13
N ALA A 162 -8.71 -1.20 -11.97
CA ALA A 162 -9.76 -0.31 -12.46
C ALA A 162 -9.70 1.08 -11.78
N LEU A 163 -9.30 1.14 -10.51
CA LEU A 163 -9.06 2.42 -9.82
C LEU A 163 -7.88 3.16 -10.45
N MET A 164 -6.77 2.48 -10.72
CA MET A 164 -5.59 3.10 -11.31
C MET A 164 -5.83 3.57 -12.75
N GLU A 165 -6.55 2.78 -13.56
CA GLU A 165 -6.95 3.15 -14.92
C GLU A 165 -7.83 4.41 -14.93
N ARG A 166 -8.84 4.46 -14.06
CA ARG A 166 -9.68 5.66 -13.90
C ARG A 166 -8.86 6.88 -13.48
N TRP A 167 -7.97 6.71 -12.51
CA TRP A 167 -7.10 7.79 -12.07
C TRP A 167 -6.21 8.30 -13.20
N LEU A 168 -5.63 7.42 -14.02
CA LEU A 168 -4.84 7.83 -15.19
C LEU A 168 -5.69 8.57 -16.22
N ALA A 169 -6.91 8.09 -16.51
CA ALA A 169 -7.86 8.74 -17.41
C ALA A 169 -8.25 10.15 -16.95
N GLU A 170 -8.59 10.32 -15.68
CA GLU A 170 -8.96 11.61 -15.07
C GLU A 170 -7.84 12.65 -15.18
N HIS A 171 -6.59 12.20 -15.25
CA HIS A 171 -5.41 13.05 -15.38
C HIS A 171 -4.84 13.11 -16.81
N GLY A 172 -5.57 12.59 -17.80
CA GLY A 172 -5.17 12.60 -19.22
C GLY A 172 -3.87 11.83 -19.50
N GLN A 173 -3.56 10.83 -18.67
CA GLN A 173 -2.37 10.01 -18.82
C GLN A 173 -2.66 8.76 -19.63
N GLU A 174 -1.61 8.21 -20.25
CA GLU A 174 -1.69 6.95 -20.96
C GLU A 174 -1.99 5.79 -20.00
N ILE A 175 -3.00 4.99 -20.34
CA ILE A 175 -3.31 3.74 -19.67
C ILE A 175 -2.53 2.64 -20.39
N PRO A 176 -1.58 1.96 -19.71
CA PRO A 176 -0.80 0.92 -20.35
C PRO A 176 -1.69 -0.28 -20.64
N ASP A 177 -1.47 -0.92 -21.78
CA ASP A 177 -2.06 -2.23 -22.03
C ASP A 177 -1.57 -3.19 -20.94
N SER A 178 -2.48 -3.58 -20.04
CA SER A 178 -2.23 -4.73 -19.21
C SER A 178 -2.11 -5.91 -20.16
N ALA A 179 -0.89 -6.46 -20.31
CA ALA A 179 -0.51 -7.45 -21.31
C ALA A 179 -1.31 -8.78 -21.29
N LEU A 180 -2.38 -8.83 -20.51
CA LEU A 180 -3.22 -10.00 -20.30
C LEU A 180 -4.61 -9.88 -20.91
N GLY A 181 -5.07 -8.69 -21.32
CA GLY A 181 -6.43 -8.55 -21.88
C GLY A 181 -7.54 -9.13 -20.98
N TYR A 182 -7.20 -9.44 -19.73
CA TYR A 182 -8.06 -10.10 -18.77
C TYR A 182 -8.86 -9.01 -18.06
N ARG A 183 -9.69 -8.33 -18.86
CA ARG A 183 -10.84 -7.62 -18.33
C ARG A 183 -11.77 -8.70 -17.81
N LEU A 184 -11.73 -8.94 -16.50
CA LEU A 184 -12.76 -9.72 -15.84
C LEU A 184 -14.11 -9.20 -16.34
N PRO A 185 -15.01 -10.06 -16.85
CA PRO A 185 -16.32 -9.61 -17.29
C PRO A 185 -16.95 -8.83 -16.14
N SER A 186 -17.35 -7.60 -16.43
CA SER A 186 -18.06 -6.74 -15.49
C SER A 186 -19.27 -7.50 -14.98
N GLN A 187 -19.26 -7.87 -13.70
CA GLN A 187 -20.45 -8.38 -13.04
C GLN A 187 -21.40 -7.19 -12.89
N GLY A 188 -22.51 -7.24 -13.63
CA GLY A 188 -23.61 -6.29 -13.49
C GLY A 188 -24.32 -6.41 -12.15
#